data_AF-A0A397SHM2-F1
#
_entry.id   AF-A0A397SHM2-F1
#
_cell.length_a   1.000
_cell.length_b   1.000
_cell.length_c   1.000
_cell.angle_alpha   90.00
_cell.angle_beta   90.00
_cell.angle_gamma   90.00
#
_symmetry.space_group_name_H-M   'P 1'
#
loop_
_entity.id
_entity.type
_entity.pdbx_description
1 polymer ?
#
loop_
_entity_poly.entity_id
_entity_poly.type
_entity_poly.pdbx_seq_one_letter_code
_entity_poly.pdbx_strand_id
1 'polypeptide(L)'
;MNFFQNKRQPFFLSSTRERGILRPKPIHSFHLLVLAYNSALAFNTICLITESYPNVIWAELGYFLPLAICGSLAIFNPLSLVYSIPSIDSESDDFNRPNKNFLDIMGFIFIIHPYILFIPSVVLSGYYSDINDFKNATFYFKIHYISWAISAVFYLTLLSYLYYKLINIINYQIKFMEQNDDNNYDINIWRRAKRNINNPMIHLIGGVIFQIILSITFAVSYKEITIFIDGINILYYFCWNILIPFTGLISEISFLYNILFLNKKPKWWFILKSNSQQSQIIKYNIDINNSNNTSI
;
A
#
# COMPACT_ATOMS: atom_id res chain seq x y z
N MET A 1 22.58 24.01 -14.71
CA MET A 1 21.24 23.57 -15.14
C MET A 1 21.30 22.08 -15.54
N ASN A 2 21.31 21.17 -14.55
CA ASN A 2 21.46 19.71 -14.77
C ASN A 2 20.35 18.94 -14.04
N PHE A 3 19.09 19.25 -14.35
CA PHE A 3 17.92 18.68 -13.66
C PHE A 3 17.49 17.29 -14.19
N PHE A 4 18.12 16.77 -15.25
CA PHE A 4 17.63 15.58 -15.97
C PHE A 4 18.46 14.30 -15.86
N GLN A 5 19.65 14.31 -15.24
CA GLN A 5 20.44 13.07 -15.04
C GLN A 5 20.01 12.25 -13.81
N ASN A 6 19.18 12.79 -12.92
CA ASN A 6 18.98 12.26 -11.57
C ASN A 6 17.81 11.25 -11.40
N LYS A 7 17.22 10.76 -12.49
CA LYS A 7 15.96 9.99 -12.50
C LYS A 7 16.11 8.49 -12.84
N ARG A 8 17.33 7.93 -12.74
CA ARG A 8 17.66 6.55 -13.20
C ARG A 8 17.86 5.51 -12.10
N GLN A 9 17.21 5.66 -10.96
CA GLN A 9 17.29 4.66 -9.88
C GLN A 9 15.88 4.19 -9.50
N PRO A 10 15.69 2.89 -9.26
CA PRO A 10 14.40 2.37 -8.84
C PRO A 10 13.99 3.09 -7.55
N PHE A 11 12.71 3.49 -7.47
CA PHE A 11 12.16 4.18 -6.31
C PHE A 11 12.30 3.34 -5.02
N PHE A 12 12.46 2.02 -5.17
CA PHE A 12 12.71 1.04 -4.11
C PHE A 12 14.07 0.36 -4.30
N LEU A 13 14.74 0.01 -3.20
CA LEU A 13 16.00 -0.75 -3.20
C LEU A 13 15.79 -2.15 -3.81
N SER A 14 16.85 -2.75 -4.35
CA SER A 14 16.79 -4.07 -5.01
C SER A 14 16.33 -5.16 -4.05
N SER A 15 15.43 -6.03 -4.52
CA SER A 15 14.84 -7.11 -3.72
C SER A 15 15.84 -8.24 -3.45
N THR A 16 15.94 -8.69 -2.19
CA THR A 16 16.77 -9.84 -1.80
C THR A 16 16.03 -11.17 -1.86
N ARG A 17 16.81 -12.25 -1.96
CA ARG A 17 16.38 -13.62 -2.29
C ARG A 17 15.64 -14.33 -1.14
N GLU A 18 15.87 -13.92 0.11
CA GLU A 18 15.31 -14.55 1.31
C GLU A 18 14.25 -13.71 2.00
N ARG A 19 13.00 -14.05 1.77
CA ARG A 19 11.83 -13.30 2.17
C ARG A 19 10.63 -14.09 2.81
N GLY A 20 9.79 -13.55 3.73
CA GLY A 20 8.52 -14.16 4.22
C GLY A 20 7.36 -14.28 3.20
N ILE A 21 6.18 -14.84 3.53
CA ILE A 21 5.10 -15.24 2.58
C ILE A 21 4.35 -14.03 1.95
N LEU A 22 4.01 -12.98 2.70
CA LEU A 22 3.25 -11.83 2.20
C LEU A 22 4.20 -10.76 1.62
N ARG A 23 4.22 -10.61 0.28
CA ARG A 23 5.28 -9.86 -0.43
C ARG A 23 4.85 -8.99 -1.61
N PRO A 24 3.80 -8.20 -1.50
CA PRO A 24 3.38 -7.44 -2.64
C PRO A 24 4.43 -6.34 -2.91
N LYS A 25 4.88 -6.20 -4.15
CA LYS A 25 5.74 -5.05 -4.50
C LYS A 25 4.91 -3.80 -4.24
N PRO A 26 5.47 -2.72 -3.66
CA PRO A 26 4.68 -1.56 -3.25
C PRO A 26 3.74 -1.04 -4.33
N ILE A 27 4.20 -1.06 -5.58
CA ILE A 27 3.36 -0.66 -6.70
C ILE A 27 2.23 -1.64 -7.04
N HIS A 28 2.50 -2.95 -7.03
CA HIS A 28 1.45 -3.94 -7.27
C HIS A 28 0.44 -3.92 -6.12
N SER A 29 0.90 -3.72 -4.88
CA SER A 29 0.04 -3.48 -3.72
C SER A 29 -0.89 -2.30 -3.94
N PHE A 30 -0.31 -1.16 -4.36
CA PHE A 30 -1.04 0.08 -4.53
C PHE A 30 -2.05 -0.02 -5.68
N HIS A 31 -1.66 -0.59 -6.82
CA HIS A 31 -2.58 -0.87 -7.93
C HIS A 31 -3.72 -1.79 -7.54
N LEU A 32 -3.41 -2.90 -6.85
CA LEU A 32 -4.44 -3.84 -6.39
C LEU A 32 -5.43 -3.14 -5.46
N LEU A 33 -4.93 -2.33 -4.51
CA LEU A 33 -5.76 -1.56 -3.60
C LEU A 33 -6.68 -0.60 -4.34
N VAL A 34 -6.13 0.24 -5.24
CA VAL A 34 -6.93 1.25 -5.95
C VAL A 34 -7.94 0.60 -6.87
N LEU A 35 -7.55 -0.44 -7.61
CA LEU A 35 -8.44 -1.18 -8.50
C LEU A 35 -9.58 -1.87 -7.72
N ALA A 36 -9.25 -2.62 -6.67
CA ALA A 36 -10.24 -3.37 -5.90
C ALA A 36 -11.21 -2.43 -5.15
N TYR A 37 -10.68 -1.38 -4.53
CA TYR A 37 -11.49 -0.35 -3.87
C TYR A 37 -12.44 0.34 -4.84
N ASN A 38 -11.93 0.88 -5.95
CA ASN A 38 -12.75 1.61 -6.90
C ASN A 38 -13.76 0.71 -7.61
N SER A 39 -13.41 -0.55 -7.90
CA SER A 39 -14.35 -1.49 -8.51
C SER A 39 -15.50 -1.83 -7.56
N ALA A 40 -15.21 -2.09 -6.29
CA ALA A 40 -16.24 -2.32 -5.28
C ALA A 40 -17.11 -1.09 -5.06
N LEU A 41 -16.51 0.10 -5.01
CA LEU A 41 -17.23 1.36 -4.86
C LEU A 41 -18.15 1.65 -6.05
N ALA A 42 -17.66 1.39 -7.27
CA ALA A 42 -18.46 1.54 -8.49
C ALA A 42 -19.64 0.56 -8.47
N PHE A 43 -19.41 -0.70 -8.13
CA PHE A 43 -20.47 -1.70 -8.00
C PHE A 43 -21.53 -1.25 -6.98
N ASN A 44 -21.12 -0.82 -5.78
CA ASN A 44 -22.04 -0.33 -4.76
C ASN A 44 -22.86 0.88 -5.25
N THR A 45 -22.20 1.85 -5.88
CA THR A 45 -22.87 3.04 -6.43
C THR A 45 -23.90 2.67 -7.50
N ILE A 46 -23.58 1.72 -8.39
CA ILE A 46 -24.51 1.22 -9.40
C ILE A 46 -25.74 0.62 -8.71
N CYS A 47 -25.54 -0.29 -7.75
CA CYS A 47 -26.64 -0.92 -7.02
C CYS A 47 -27.53 0.08 -6.28
N LEU A 48 -26.96 1.17 -5.73
CA LEU A 48 -27.73 2.25 -5.11
C LEU A 48 -28.57 3.04 -6.14
N ILE A 49 -27.99 3.40 -7.28
CA ILE A 49 -28.68 4.16 -8.33
C ILE A 49 -29.80 3.33 -8.97
N THR A 50 -29.57 2.03 -9.16
CA THR A 50 -30.56 1.12 -9.74
C THR A 50 -31.50 0.49 -8.71
N GLU A 51 -31.48 0.98 -7.46
CA GLU A 51 -32.30 0.50 -6.34
C GLU A 51 -32.31 -1.04 -6.21
N SER A 52 -31.16 -1.66 -6.48
CA SER A 52 -31.05 -3.12 -6.63
C SER A 52 -30.84 -3.86 -5.32
N TYR A 53 -30.63 -3.14 -4.22
CA TYR A 53 -30.56 -3.76 -2.89
C TYR A 53 -31.96 -4.13 -2.40
N PRO A 54 -32.19 -5.39 -1.98
CA PRO A 54 -33.52 -5.82 -1.58
C PRO A 54 -33.98 -5.17 -0.27
N ASN A 55 -33.06 -5.01 0.69
CA ASN A 55 -33.33 -4.46 2.02
C ASN A 55 -32.17 -3.56 2.49
N VAL A 56 -32.36 -2.82 3.61
CA VAL A 56 -31.34 -1.91 4.16
C VAL A 56 -30.08 -2.65 4.61
N ILE A 57 -30.19 -3.87 5.14
CA ILE A 57 -29.02 -4.72 5.49
C ILE A 57 -28.05 -4.85 4.30
N TRP A 58 -28.57 -5.11 3.10
CA TRP A 58 -27.75 -5.30 1.92
C TRP A 58 -27.13 -3.99 1.42
N ALA A 59 -27.85 -2.88 1.55
CA ALA A 59 -27.32 -1.56 1.23
C ALA A 59 -26.17 -1.17 2.17
N GLU A 60 -26.31 -1.41 3.47
CA GLU A 60 -25.28 -1.17 4.49
C GLU A 60 -24.04 -2.05 4.26
N LEU A 61 -24.23 -3.34 3.96
CA LEU A 61 -23.13 -4.24 3.60
C LEU A 61 -22.43 -3.83 2.30
N GLY A 62 -23.21 -3.43 1.30
CA GLY A 62 -22.70 -2.92 0.03
C GLY A 62 -21.86 -1.65 0.19
N TYR A 63 -22.31 -0.74 1.07
CA TYR A 63 -21.57 0.46 1.42
C TYR A 63 -20.28 0.16 2.20
N PHE A 64 -20.33 -0.81 3.11
CA PHE A 64 -19.17 -1.21 3.91
C PHE A 64 -18.08 -1.93 3.09
N LEU A 65 -18.46 -2.75 2.11
CA LEU A 65 -17.54 -3.65 1.40
C LEU A 65 -16.32 -2.92 0.77
N PRO A 66 -16.48 -1.79 0.03
CA PRO A 66 -15.33 -1.03 -0.48
C PRO A 66 -14.38 -0.59 0.64
N LEU A 67 -14.93 -0.15 1.78
CA LEU A 67 -14.14 0.31 2.92
C LEU A 67 -13.34 -0.85 3.53
N ALA A 68 -13.96 -2.02 3.66
CA ALA A 68 -13.29 -3.24 4.13
C ALA A 68 -12.14 -3.66 3.22
N ILE A 69 -12.34 -3.60 1.89
CA ILE A 69 -11.31 -3.88 0.90
C ILE A 69 -10.15 -2.88 1.02
N CYS A 70 -10.47 -1.59 1.15
CA CYS A 70 -9.45 -0.56 1.33
C CYS A 70 -8.62 -0.80 2.59
N GLY A 71 -9.28 -1.01 3.75
CA GLY A 71 -8.61 -1.25 5.02
C GLY A 71 -7.76 -2.53 5.01
N SER A 72 -8.29 -3.62 4.46
CA SER A 72 -7.57 -4.91 4.38
C SER A 72 -6.36 -4.86 3.46
N LEU A 73 -6.45 -4.19 2.31
CA LEU A 73 -5.32 -4.08 1.37
C LEU A 73 -4.31 -2.99 1.77
N ALA A 74 -4.69 -2.04 2.62
CA ALA A 74 -3.81 -0.94 3.04
C ALA A 74 -2.54 -1.45 3.75
N ILE A 75 -2.61 -2.58 4.47
CA ILE A 75 -1.47 -3.19 5.18
C ILE A 75 -0.33 -3.60 4.24
N PHE A 76 -0.63 -3.83 2.96
CA PHE A 76 0.39 -4.16 1.98
C PHE A 76 1.36 -3.02 1.70
N ASN A 77 0.95 -1.77 1.90
CA ASN A 77 1.84 -0.63 1.76
C ASN A 77 3.00 -0.65 2.78
N PRO A 78 2.76 -0.68 4.11
CA PRO A 78 3.84 -0.80 5.08
C PRO A 78 4.64 -2.10 4.97
N LEU A 79 3.99 -3.24 4.73
CA LEU A 79 4.70 -4.52 4.55
C LEU A 79 5.66 -4.45 3.36
N SER A 80 5.22 -3.90 2.24
CA SER A 80 6.03 -3.80 1.02
C SER A 80 7.29 -2.95 1.20
N LEU A 81 7.24 -1.93 2.07
CA LEU A 81 8.38 -1.06 2.37
C LEU A 81 9.42 -1.78 3.22
N VAL A 82 8.99 -2.50 4.26
CA VAL A 82 9.88 -3.27 5.12
C VAL A 82 10.59 -4.38 4.32
N TYR A 83 9.87 -5.03 3.41
CA TYR A 83 10.46 -6.07 2.54
C TYR A 83 11.32 -5.52 1.40
N SER A 84 11.30 -4.20 1.15
CA SER A 84 12.16 -3.57 0.14
C SER A 84 13.57 -3.25 0.65
N ILE A 85 13.86 -3.46 1.93
CA ILE A 85 15.19 -3.26 2.52
C ILE A 85 16.17 -4.34 2.02
N PRO A 86 17.38 -4.00 1.56
CA PRO A 86 18.37 -4.99 1.20
C PRO A 86 18.90 -5.72 2.45
N SER A 87 19.01 -7.05 2.37
CA SER A 87 19.75 -7.83 3.35
C SER A 87 21.23 -7.49 3.22
N ILE A 88 21.85 -7.16 4.34
CA ILE A 88 23.28 -6.95 4.42
C ILE A 88 23.82 -8.11 5.24
N ASP A 89 24.86 -8.76 4.74
CA ASP A 89 25.36 -10.03 5.27
C ASP A 89 26.23 -9.82 6.53
N SER A 90 25.90 -8.84 7.37
CA SER A 90 26.56 -8.61 8.66
C SER A 90 25.89 -9.42 9.76
N GLU A 91 26.64 -10.32 10.40
CA GLU A 91 26.21 -11.15 11.54
C GLU A 91 25.69 -10.34 12.75
N SER A 92 25.95 -9.03 12.79
CA SER A 92 25.48 -8.11 13.83
C SER A 92 24.03 -7.61 13.63
N ASP A 93 23.40 -7.86 12.48
CA ASP A 93 22.13 -7.21 12.08
C ASP A 93 20.85 -7.99 12.44
N ASP A 94 20.96 -9.23 12.95
CA ASP A 94 19.79 -10.08 13.21
C ASP A 94 18.85 -9.55 14.30
N PHE A 95 19.36 -8.79 15.29
CA PHE A 95 18.53 -8.20 16.35
C PHE A 95 17.64 -7.03 15.88
N ASN A 96 18.06 -6.30 14.85
CA ASN A 96 17.33 -5.12 14.38
C ASN A 96 16.31 -5.44 13.28
N ARG A 97 16.39 -6.61 12.64
CA ARG A 97 15.42 -7.03 11.62
C ARG A 97 14.05 -7.32 12.23
N PRO A 98 12.95 -6.86 11.63
CA PRO A 98 11.64 -7.35 12.03
C PRO A 98 11.50 -8.82 11.64
N ASN A 99 11.01 -9.64 12.58
CA ASN A 99 10.83 -11.06 12.35
C ASN A 99 9.81 -11.26 11.20
N LYS A 100 10.24 -11.95 10.14
CA LYS A 100 9.45 -12.18 8.92
C LYS A 100 8.13 -12.89 9.22
N ASN A 101 8.15 -13.92 10.08
CA ASN A 101 6.96 -14.68 10.46
C ASN A 101 5.99 -13.81 11.27
N PHE A 102 6.50 -12.96 12.15
CA PHE A 102 5.68 -12.00 12.89
C PHE A 102 4.99 -11.00 11.96
N LEU A 103 5.71 -10.47 10.97
CA LEU A 103 5.13 -9.55 9.98
C LEU A 103 4.04 -10.22 9.13
N ASP A 104 4.25 -11.47 8.72
CA ASP A 104 3.26 -12.21 7.94
C ASP A 104 2.00 -12.48 8.77
N ILE A 105 2.15 -12.91 10.03
CA ILE A 105 1.02 -13.11 10.95
C ILE A 105 0.24 -11.81 11.15
N MET A 106 0.93 -10.70 11.44
CA MET A 106 0.28 -9.40 11.57
C MET A 106 -0.41 -8.98 10.27
N GLY A 107 0.22 -9.22 9.11
CA GLY A 107 -0.39 -8.97 7.81
C GLY A 107 -1.71 -9.70 7.63
N PHE A 108 -1.75 -11.02 7.90
CA PHE A 108 -2.99 -11.80 7.81
C PHE A 108 -4.06 -11.33 8.80
N ILE A 109 -3.67 -11.01 10.03
CA ILE A 109 -4.60 -10.49 11.04
C ILE A 109 -5.26 -9.20 10.54
N PHE A 110 -4.46 -8.24 10.02
CA PHE A 110 -4.98 -6.97 9.52
C PHE A 110 -5.84 -7.11 8.25
N ILE A 111 -5.61 -8.13 7.41
CA ILE A 111 -6.45 -8.41 6.23
C ILE A 111 -7.84 -8.92 6.66
N ILE A 112 -7.89 -9.82 7.63
CA ILE A 112 -9.14 -10.49 8.03
C ILE A 112 -9.94 -9.65 9.04
N HIS A 113 -9.24 -8.90 9.90
CA HIS A 113 -9.82 -8.10 10.99
C HIS A 113 -11.03 -7.23 10.57
N PRO A 114 -11.00 -6.45 9.47
CA PRO A 114 -12.11 -5.59 9.10
C PRO A 114 -13.41 -6.37 8.89
N TYR A 115 -13.33 -7.58 8.33
CA TYR A 115 -14.51 -8.39 8.06
C TYR A 115 -15.11 -8.96 9.34
N ILE A 116 -14.28 -9.47 10.26
CA ILE A 116 -14.76 -10.07 11.51
C ILE A 116 -15.36 -9.00 12.43
N LEU A 117 -14.71 -7.84 12.54
CA LEU A 117 -15.07 -6.85 13.54
C LEU A 117 -16.23 -5.96 13.09
N PHE A 118 -16.28 -5.60 11.80
CA PHE A 118 -17.23 -4.61 11.32
C PHE A 118 -18.51 -5.19 10.72
N ILE A 119 -18.47 -6.37 10.08
CA ILE A 119 -19.67 -6.98 9.49
C ILE A 119 -20.81 -7.14 10.52
N PRO A 120 -20.57 -7.63 11.75
CA PRO A 120 -21.64 -7.77 12.73
C PRO A 120 -22.33 -6.43 13.05
N SER A 121 -21.56 -5.35 13.23
CA SER A 121 -22.14 -4.03 13.50
C SER A 121 -22.96 -3.49 12.33
N VAL A 122 -22.49 -3.69 11.09
CA VAL A 122 -23.16 -3.24 9.86
C VAL A 122 -24.46 -4.02 9.62
N VAL A 123 -24.43 -5.34 9.84
CA VAL A 123 -25.63 -6.19 9.70
C VAL A 123 -26.67 -5.81 10.76
N LEU A 124 -26.24 -5.59 12.01
CA LEU A 124 -27.14 -5.19 13.08
C LEU A 124 -27.72 -3.79 12.84
N SER A 125 -26.93 -2.82 12.39
CA SER A 125 -27.46 -1.48 12.06
C SER A 125 -28.49 -1.55 10.93
N GLY A 126 -28.22 -2.32 9.88
CA GLY A 126 -29.18 -2.54 8.80
C GLY A 126 -30.45 -3.26 9.25
N TYR A 127 -30.33 -4.30 10.08
CA TYR A 127 -31.45 -5.07 10.59
C TYR A 127 -32.39 -4.21 11.44
N TYR A 128 -31.84 -3.43 12.38
CA TYR A 128 -32.64 -2.53 13.21
C TYR A 128 -33.29 -1.41 12.38
N SER A 129 -32.64 -0.96 11.30
CA SER A 129 -33.24 -0.02 10.36
C SER A 129 -34.41 -0.63 9.57
N ASP A 130 -34.31 -1.90 9.14
CA ASP A 130 -35.38 -2.59 8.41
C ASP A 130 -36.66 -2.74 9.26
N ILE A 131 -36.51 -2.92 10.58
CA ILE A 131 -37.64 -3.00 11.52
C ILE A 131 -38.06 -1.63 12.11
N ASN A 132 -37.53 -0.53 11.57
CA ASN A 132 -37.78 0.86 12.00
C ASN A 132 -37.40 1.16 13.47
N ASP A 133 -36.47 0.41 14.05
CA ASP A 133 -35.89 0.69 15.37
C ASP A 133 -34.63 1.56 15.22
N PHE A 134 -34.86 2.84 14.94
CA PHE A 134 -33.79 3.80 14.65
C PHE A 134 -32.82 3.98 15.83
N LYS A 135 -33.30 3.82 17.08
CA LYS A 135 -32.47 3.98 18.27
C LYS A 135 -31.37 2.92 18.31
N ASN A 136 -31.72 1.66 18.08
CA ASN A 136 -30.75 0.57 18.04
C ASN A 136 -29.90 0.61 16.76
N ALA A 137 -30.48 0.98 15.61
CA ALA A 137 -29.72 1.17 14.37
C ALA A 137 -28.59 2.20 14.54
N THR A 138 -28.90 3.37 15.11
CA THR A 138 -27.93 4.44 15.41
C THR A 138 -26.88 3.98 16.41
N PHE A 139 -27.24 3.16 17.40
CA PHE A 139 -26.28 2.62 18.37
C PHE A 139 -25.22 1.74 17.70
N TYR A 140 -25.63 0.78 16.87
CA TYR A 140 -24.69 -0.10 16.14
C TYR A 140 -23.88 0.65 15.09
N PHE A 141 -24.49 1.65 14.44
CA PHE A 141 -23.80 2.56 13.54
C PHE A 141 -22.66 3.31 14.25
N LYS A 142 -22.91 3.87 15.44
CA LYS A 142 -21.86 4.53 16.24
C LYS A 142 -20.75 3.57 16.65
N ILE A 143 -21.10 2.34 17.06
CA ILE A 143 -20.11 1.29 17.37
C ILE A 143 -19.23 1.02 16.16
N HIS A 144 -19.79 0.94 14.96
CA HIS A 144 -19.03 0.72 13.73
C HIS A 144 -17.95 1.78 13.52
N TYR A 145 -18.31 3.07 13.59
CA TYR A 145 -17.35 4.17 13.37
C TYR A 145 -16.32 4.33 14.50
N ILE A 146 -16.70 4.08 15.75
CA ILE A 146 -15.75 4.03 16.87
C ILE A 146 -14.75 2.88 16.65
N SER A 147 -15.23 1.72 16.21
CA SER A 147 -14.39 0.56 15.91
C SER A 147 -13.42 0.85 14.78
N TRP A 148 -13.85 1.58 13.74
CA TRP A 148 -12.95 2.09 12.69
C TRP A 148 -11.86 3.02 13.25
N ALA A 149 -12.21 3.96 14.11
CA ALA A 149 -11.25 4.87 14.73
C ALA A 149 -10.20 4.10 15.56
N ILE A 150 -10.63 3.14 16.38
CA ILE A 150 -9.74 2.27 17.17
C ILE A 150 -8.81 1.46 16.25
N SER A 151 -9.36 0.88 15.18
CA SER A 151 -8.60 0.08 14.22
C SER A 151 -7.57 0.92 13.46
N ALA A 152 -7.92 2.16 13.11
CA ALA A 152 -6.99 3.11 12.50
C ALA A 152 -5.86 3.52 13.46
N VAL A 153 -6.11 3.60 14.77
CA VAL A 153 -5.06 3.80 15.78
C VAL A 153 -4.11 2.61 15.84
N PHE A 154 -4.62 1.37 15.84
CA PHE A 154 -3.77 0.17 15.78
C PHE A 154 -2.95 0.09 14.49
N TYR A 155 -3.54 0.49 13.37
CA TYR A 155 -2.81 0.59 12.11
C TYR A 155 -1.70 1.65 12.19
N LEU A 156 -1.99 2.82 12.78
CA LEU A 156 -1.01 3.90 12.94
C LEU A 156 0.16 3.50 13.84
N THR A 157 -0.09 2.76 14.93
CA THR A 157 0.97 2.26 15.82
C THR A 157 1.85 1.24 15.11
N LEU A 158 1.26 0.30 14.37
CA LEU A 158 2.01 -0.65 13.55
C LEU A 158 2.83 0.04 12.46
N LEU A 159 2.22 0.96 11.71
CA LEU A 159 2.90 1.76 10.68
C LEU A 159 4.09 2.53 11.27
N SER A 160 3.90 3.17 12.41
CA SER A 160 4.95 3.93 13.11
C SER A 160 6.10 3.02 13.57
N TYR A 161 5.78 1.85 14.13
CA TYR A 161 6.77 0.85 14.53
C TYR A 161 7.62 0.37 13.35
N LEU A 162 6.98 0.01 12.25
CA LEU A 162 7.67 -0.48 11.04
C LEU A 162 8.50 0.62 10.38
N TYR A 163 7.98 1.84 10.34
CA TYR A 163 8.71 3.00 9.81
C TYR A 163 9.94 3.34 10.67
N TYR A 164 9.80 3.34 11.99
CA TYR A 164 10.93 3.56 12.91
C TYR A 164 12.04 2.53 12.69
N LYS A 165 11.68 1.24 12.63
CA LYS A 165 12.63 0.16 12.31
C LYS A 165 13.33 0.38 10.96
N LEU A 166 12.57 0.72 9.92
CA LEU A 166 13.10 1.00 8.58
C LEU A 166 14.12 2.15 8.58
N ILE A 167 13.78 3.27 9.21
CA ILE A 167 14.66 4.44 9.29
C ILE A 167 15.93 4.14 10.09
N ASN A 168 15.83 3.37 11.17
CA ASN A 168 17.00 2.95 11.93
C ASN A 168 17.96 2.12 11.09
N ILE A 169 17.47 1.15 10.30
CA ILE A 169 18.31 0.34 9.41
C ILE A 169 18.98 1.23 8.36
N ILE A 170 18.24 2.14 7.72
CA ILE A 170 18.82 3.05 6.72
C ILE A 170 19.89 3.97 7.34
N ASN A 171 19.63 4.52 8.53
CA ASN A 171 20.59 5.39 9.22
C ASN A 171 21.85 4.63 9.64
N TYR A 172 21.70 3.38 10.10
CA TYR A 172 22.82 2.52 10.43
C TYR A 172 23.69 2.27 9.20
N GLN A 173 23.08 1.98 8.06
CA GLN A 173 23.80 1.73 6.81
C GLN A 173 24.52 2.96 6.27
N ILE A 174 23.90 4.14 6.35
CA ILE A 174 24.58 5.40 6.01
C ILE A 174 25.80 5.61 6.91
N LYS A 175 25.68 5.39 8.22
CA LYS A 175 26.80 5.54 9.17
C LYS A 175 27.92 4.53 8.91
N PHE A 176 27.58 3.28 8.60
CA PHE A 176 28.54 2.23 8.29
C PHE A 176 29.36 2.58 7.04
N MET A 177 28.71 3.02 5.96
CA MET A 177 29.39 3.47 4.74
C MET A 177 30.24 4.73 4.96
N GLU A 178 29.76 5.67 5.78
CA GLU A 178 30.53 6.87 6.16
C GLU A 178 31.81 6.55 6.94
N GLN A 179 31.82 5.43 7.69
CA GLN A 179 32.98 5.00 8.47
C GLN A 179 34.00 4.19 7.67
N ASN A 180 33.56 3.53 6.58
CA ASN A 180 34.41 2.64 5.78
C ASN A 180 34.99 3.30 4.51
N ASP A 181 34.89 4.64 4.38
CA ASP A 181 35.30 5.40 3.18
C ASP A 181 34.67 4.86 1.87
N ASP A 182 33.43 4.36 1.96
CA ASP A 182 32.70 3.89 0.78
C ASP A 182 32.39 5.06 -0.18
N ASN A 183 32.23 4.73 -1.48
CA ASN A 183 31.99 5.72 -2.53
C ASN A 183 30.88 6.72 -2.15
N ASN A 184 31.20 8.02 -2.21
CA ASN A 184 30.24 9.13 -2.02
C ASN A 184 28.96 8.99 -2.88
N TYR A 185 29.04 8.25 -3.99
CA TYR A 185 27.89 7.93 -4.82
C TYR A 185 26.87 7.03 -4.08
N ASP A 186 27.31 5.96 -3.42
CA ASP A 186 26.43 4.98 -2.76
C ASP A 186 25.78 5.57 -1.51
N ILE A 187 26.52 6.37 -0.74
CA ILE A 187 25.97 7.14 0.41
C ILE A 187 24.83 8.06 -0.05
N ASN A 188 24.99 8.73 -1.20
CA ASN A 188 23.96 9.61 -1.76
C ASN A 188 22.73 8.84 -2.25
N ILE A 189 22.87 7.59 -2.67
CA ILE A 189 21.73 6.71 -3.01
C ILE A 189 20.90 6.43 -1.76
N TRP A 190 21.55 6.04 -0.66
CA TRP A 190 20.87 5.73 0.60
C TRP A 190 20.20 6.95 1.22
N ARG A 191 20.86 8.12 1.21
CA ARG A 191 20.25 9.39 1.63
C ARG A 191 19.03 9.76 0.77
N ARG A 192 19.08 9.50 -0.53
CA ARG A 192 17.94 9.71 -1.45
C ARG A 192 16.81 8.71 -1.19
N ALA A 193 17.13 7.44 -0.95
CA ALA A 193 16.16 6.41 -0.60
C ALA A 193 15.42 6.77 0.69
N LYS A 194 16.13 7.23 1.72
CA LYS A 194 15.54 7.77 2.96
C LYS A 194 14.51 8.87 2.67
N ARG A 195 14.88 9.87 1.86
CA ARG A 195 13.98 10.97 1.49
C ARG A 195 12.76 10.49 0.70
N ASN A 196 12.96 9.56 -0.22
CA ASN A 196 11.88 8.98 -1.04
C ASN A 196 10.90 8.14 -0.21
N ILE A 197 11.33 7.59 0.93
CA ILE A 197 10.48 6.86 1.88
C ILE A 197 9.76 7.83 2.82
N ASN A 198 10.41 8.88 3.31
CA ASN A 198 9.79 9.83 4.25
C ASN A 198 8.53 10.49 3.70
N ASN A 199 8.58 10.99 2.46
CA ASN A 199 7.44 11.70 1.86
C ASN A 199 6.15 10.85 1.80
N PRO A 200 6.14 9.64 1.20
CA PRO A 200 4.95 8.80 1.19
C PRO A 200 4.52 8.37 2.59
N MET A 201 5.46 8.19 3.54
CA MET A 201 5.10 7.89 4.93
C MET A 201 4.37 9.03 5.63
N ILE A 202 4.79 10.28 5.43
CA ILE A 202 4.08 11.45 5.97
C ILE A 202 2.66 11.51 5.40
N HIS A 203 2.48 11.25 4.10
CA HIS A 203 1.15 11.22 3.49
C HIS A 203 0.28 10.08 4.01
N LEU A 204 0.84 8.87 4.20
CA LEU A 204 0.08 7.76 4.80
C LEU A 204 -0.33 8.06 6.24
N ILE A 205 0.59 8.57 7.06
CA ILE A 205 0.28 8.96 8.45
C ILE A 205 -0.79 10.06 8.47
N GLY A 206 -0.65 11.09 7.63
CA GLY A 206 -1.64 12.17 7.51
C GLY A 206 -3.01 11.67 7.08
N GLY A 207 -3.06 10.74 6.12
CA GLY A 207 -4.31 10.12 5.67
C GLY A 207 -4.99 9.29 6.77
N VAL A 208 -4.23 8.53 7.55
CA VAL A 208 -4.78 7.75 8.69
C VAL A 208 -5.27 8.67 9.80
N ILE A 209 -4.56 9.76 10.11
CA ILE A 209 -5.00 10.75 11.11
C ILE A 209 -6.29 11.42 10.65
N PHE A 210 -6.36 11.83 9.37
CA PHE A 210 -7.57 12.39 8.78
C PHE A 210 -8.74 11.40 8.87
N GLN A 211 -8.48 10.12 8.61
CA GLN A 211 -9.47 9.04 8.74
C GLN A 211 -9.97 8.86 10.18
N ILE A 212 -9.09 8.94 11.17
CA ILE A 212 -9.45 8.87 12.60
C ILE A 212 -10.36 10.04 12.95
N ILE A 213 -9.99 11.27 12.56
CA ILE A 213 -10.78 12.48 12.82
C ILE A 213 -12.16 12.33 12.18
N LEU A 214 -12.23 11.98 10.90
CA LEU A 214 -13.50 11.76 10.20
C LEU A 214 -14.38 10.73 10.90
N SER A 215 -13.82 9.58 11.32
CA SER A 215 -14.58 8.50 11.96
C SER A 215 -15.12 8.92 13.33
N ILE A 216 -14.33 9.64 14.13
CA ILE A 216 -14.76 10.17 15.43
C ILE A 216 -15.82 11.25 15.25
N THR A 217 -15.60 12.20 14.34
CA THR A 217 -16.58 13.25 14.04
C THR A 217 -17.91 12.62 13.62
N PHE A 218 -17.87 11.56 12.82
CA PHE A 218 -19.10 10.89 12.38
C PHE A 218 -19.80 10.12 13.51
N ALA A 219 -19.05 9.41 14.36
CA ALA A 219 -19.63 8.74 15.53
C ALA A 219 -20.34 9.72 16.50
N VAL A 220 -19.82 10.94 16.65
CA VAL A 220 -20.35 11.95 17.58
C VAL A 220 -21.44 12.81 16.94
N SER A 221 -21.25 13.23 15.68
CA SER A 221 -22.11 14.20 15.01
C SER A 221 -23.28 13.60 14.24
N TYR A 222 -23.33 12.28 14.06
CA TYR A 222 -24.47 11.63 13.39
C TYR A 222 -25.76 11.86 14.18
N LYS A 223 -26.71 12.59 13.57
CA LYS A 223 -28.04 12.87 14.10
C LYS A 223 -29.13 12.37 13.14
N GLU A 224 -30.21 11.87 13.74
CA GLU A 224 -31.22 10.97 13.16
C GLU A 224 -32.18 11.58 12.13
N ILE A 225 -32.12 12.86 11.79
CA ILE A 225 -33.25 13.50 11.11
C ILE A 225 -32.82 14.11 9.78
N THR A 226 -32.99 13.29 8.74
CA THR A 226 -32.91 13.60 7.31
C THR A 226 -31.51 13.82 6.72
N ILE A 227 -31.20 12.98 5.72
CA ILE A 227 -30.02 13.05 4.84
C ILE A 227 -29.92 14.42 4.12
N PHE A 228 -31.02 15.19 4.08
CA PHE A 228 -31.18 16.40 3.28
C PHE A 228 -30.97 17.73 4.03
N ILE A 229 -30.89 17.76 5.37
CA ILE A 229 -30.78 19.04 6.12
C ILE A 229 -29.37 19.32 6.64
N ASP A 230 -28.49 18.33 6.77
CA ASP A 230 -27.20 18.53 7.44
C ASP A 230 -26.00 18.40 6.49
N GLY A 231 -25.36 19.53 6.20
CA GLY A 231 -24.15 19.61 5.34
C GLY A 231 -22.99 18.72 5.79
N ILE A 232 -22.99 18.22 7.03
CA ILE A 232 -22.02 17.27 7.56
C ILE A 232 -22.15 15.89 6.89
N ASN A 233 -23.37 15.40 6.66
CA ASN A 233 -23.61 14.12 5.99
C ASN A 233 -23.20 14.18 4.51
N ILE A 234 -23.46 15.30 3.85
CA ILE A 234 -23.04 15.55 2.46
C ILE A 234 -21.51 15.65 2.37
N LEU A 235 -20.88 16.38 3.30
CA LEU A 235 -19.41 16.48 3.37
C LEU A 235 -18.77 15.12 3.60
N TYR A 236 -19.37 14.29 4.46
CA TYR A 236 -18.93 12.93 4.70
C TYR A 236 -19.03 12.05 3.45
N TYR A 237 -20.18 12.09 2.78
CA TYR A 237 -20.39 11.39 1.51
C TYR A 237 -19.35 11.83 0.47
N PHE A 238 -19.08 13.13 0.37
CA PHE A 238 -18.07 13.69 -0.53
C PHE A 238 -16.65 13.20 -0.19
N CYS A 239 -16.27 13.18 1.09
CA CYS A 239 -14.96 12.70 1.51
C CYS A 239 -14.72 11.24 1.11
N TRP A 240 -15.68 10.35 1.41
CA TRP A 240 -15.53 8.91 1.18
C TRP A 240 -15.70 8.49 -0.27
N ASN A 241 -16.71 9.03 -0.95
CA ASN A 241 -17.09 8.55 -2.28
C ASN A 241 -16.40 9.35 -3.41
N ILE A 242 -15.83 10.52 -3.12
CA ILE A 242 -15.20 11.37 -4.14
C ILE A 242 -13.74 11.66 -3.80
N LEU A 243 -13.45 12.26 -2.64
CA LEU A 243 -12.10 12.76 -2.35
C LEU A 243 -11.08 11.62 -2.20
N ILE A 244 -11.39 10.59 -1.42
CA ILE A 244 -10.52 9.41 -1.22
C ILE A 244 -10.25 8.65 -2.54
N PRO A 245 -11.26 8.23 -3.34
CA PRO A 245 -11.00 7.53 -4.60
C PRO A 245 -10.24 8.41 -5.61
N PHE A 246 -10.55 9.71 -5.68
CA PHE A 246 -9.89 10.62 -6.60
C PHE A 246 -8.41 10.84 -6.24
N THR A 247 -8.09 11.00 -4.96
CA THR A 247 -6.70 11.09 -4.49
C THR A 247 -5.94 9.77 -4.73
N GLY A 248 -6.59 8.62 -4.54
CA GLY A 248 -6.05 7.31 -4.90
C GLY A 248 -5.68 7.21 -6.39
N LEU A 249 -6.58 7.64 -7.28
CA LEU A 249 -6.34 7.67 -8.73
C LEU A 249 -5.20 8.61 -9.13
N ILE A 250 -5.14 9.83 -8.58
CA ILE A 250 -4.03 10.77 -8.86
C ILE A 250 -2.69 10.15 -8.45
N SER A 251 -2.64 9.52 -7.28
CA SER A 251 -1.46 8.83 -6.79
C SER A 251 -1.05 7.68 -7.73
N GLU A 252 -2.03 6.90 -8.20
CA GLU A 252 -1.80 5.79 -9.14
C GLU A 252 -1.23 6.28 -10.47
N ILE A 253 -1.80 7.35 -11.04
CA ILE A 253 -1.33 7.99 -12.28
C ILE A 253 0.10 8.50 -12.09
N SER A 254 0.42 9.10 -10.95
CA SER A 254 1.77 9.56 -10.61
C SER A 254 2.77 8.39 -10.55
N PHE A 255 2.39 7.27 -9.94
CA PHE A 255 3.22 6.06 -9.90
C PHE A 255 3.44 5.46 -11.29
N LEU A 256 2.39 5.34 -12.11
CA LEU A 256 2.48 4.84 -13.49
C LEU A 256 3.35 5.75 -14.36
N TYR A 257 3.18 7.06 -14.24
CA TYR A 257 3.99 8.05 -14.96
C TYR A 257 5.48 7.89 -14.62
N ASN A 258 5.80 7.74 -13.33
CA ASN A 258 7.17 7.51 -12.86
C ASN A 258 7.79 6.19 -13.36
N ILE A 259 6.99 5.20 -13.76
CA ILE A 259 7.52 3.92 -14.27
C ILE A 259 7.56 3.88 -15.78
N LEU A 260 6.52 4.36 -16.45
CA LEU A 260 6.44 4.31 -17.92
C LEU A 260 7.36 5.35 -18.56
N PHE A 261 7.44 6.55 -18.00
CA PHE A 261 8.17 7.66 -18.63
C PHE A 261 9.56 7.91 -18.05
N LEU A 262 9.77 7.60 -16.77
CA LEU A 262 11.02 7.88 -16.08
C LEU A 262 11.98 6.68 -16.03
N ASN A 263 11.44 5.46 -16.00
CA ASN A 263 12.18 4.22 -16.20
C ASN A 263 12.39 3.94 -17.71
N LYS A 264 12.96 4.89 -18.46
CA LYS A 264 13.62 4.53 -19.73
C LYS A 264 14.68 3.51 -19.39
N LYS A 265 14.52 2.28 -19.92
CA LYS A 265 15.35 1.10 -19.65
C LYS A 265 16.79 1.52 -19.35
N PRO A 266 17.30 1.26 -18.13
CA PRO A 266 18.65 1.66 -17.76
C PRO A 266 19.66 1.18 -18.81
N LYS A 267 20.65 2.00 -19.16
CA LYS A 267 21.63 1.70 -20.24
C LYS A 267 22.28 0.31 -20.08
N TRP A 268 22.44 -0.19 -18.85
CA TRP A 268 22.94 -1.54 -18.58
C TRP A 268 22.11 -2.68 -19.19
N TRP A 269 20.81 -2.46 -19.46
CA TRP A 269 19.92 -3.47 -20.06
C TRP A 269 20.18 -3.59 -21.57
N PHE A 270 20.64 -2.51 -22.20
CA PHE A 270 21.16 -2.54 -23.57
C PHE A 270 22.55 -3.18 -23.62
N ILE A 271 23.38 -2.96 -22.59
CA ILE A 271 24.72 -3.60 -22.46
C ILE A 271 24.61 -5.11 -22.19
N LEU A 272 23.64 -5.54 -21.38
CA LEU A 272 23.36 -6.97 -21.17
C LEU A 272 22.80 -7.64 -22.42
N LYS A 273 22.01 -6.92 -23.22
CA LYS A 273 21.48 -7.43 -24.50
C LYS A 273 22.56 -7.50 -25.59
N SER A 274 23.52 -6.57 -25.62
CA SER A 274 24.68 -6.66 -26.52
C SER A 274 25.63 -7.78 -26.11
N ASN A 275 25.86 -7.98 -24.80
CA ASN A 275 26.72 -9.06 -24.29
C ASN A 275 26.07 -10.44 -24.44
N SER A 276 24.74 -10.56 -24.37
CA SER A 276 24.04 -11.82 -24.66
C SER A 276 24.09 -12.16 -26.15
N GLN A 277 24.06 -11.17 -27.04
CA GLN A 277 24.22 -11.38 -28.48
C GLN A 277 25.67 -11.72 -28.85
N GLN A 278 26.67 -11.06 -28.25
CA GLN A 278 28.09 -11.40 -28.43
C GLN A 278 28.42 -12.80 -27.88
N SER A 279 27.89 -13.20 -26.73
CA SER A 279 28.11 -14.56 -26.20
C SER A 279 27.42 -15.65 -27.02
N GLN A 280 26.30 -15.35 -27.69
CA GLN A 280 25.69 -16.26 -28.67
C GLN A 280 26.50 -16.36 -29.97
N ILE A 281 27.09 -15.27 -30.46
CA ILE A 281 27.99 -15.29 -31.63
C ILE A 281 29.28 -16.06 -31.31
N ILE A 282 29.84 -15.89 -30.11
CA ILE A 282 31.03 -16.64 -29.66
C ILE A 282 30.71 -18.13 -29.52
N LYS A 283 29.55 -18.51 -28.97
CA LYS A 283 29.13 -19.92 -28.93
C LYS A 283 28.93 -20.52 -30.32
N TYR A 284 28.28 -19.79 -31.23
CA TYR A 284 28.06 -20.23 -32.60
C TYR A 284 29.38 -20.44 -33.38
N ASN A 285 30.37 -19.56 -33.18
CA ASN A 285 31.69 -19.71 -33.80
C ASN A 285 32.54 -20.84 -33.18
N ILE A 286 32.38 -21.12 -31.88
CA ILE A 286 33.03 -22.27 -31.22
C ILE A 286 32.42 -23.59 -31.70
N ASP A 287 31.10 -23.66 -31.88
CA ASP A 287 30.41 -24.86 -32.37
C ASP A 287 30.76 -25.16 -33.84
N ILE A 288 30.92 -24.14 -34.70
CA ILE A 288 31.42 -24.31 -36.08
C ILE A 288 32.86 -24.80 -36.13
N ASN A 289 33.74 -24.27 -35.27
CA ASN A 289 35.14 -24.70 -35.25
C ASN A 289 35.29 -26.13 -34.69
N ASN A 290 34.42 -26.55 -33.77
CA ASN A 290 34.40 -27.92 -33.26
C ASN A 290 33.78 -28.92 -34.25
N SER A 291 32.82 -28.51 -35.08
CA SER A 291 32.30 -29.36 -36.16
C SER A 291 33.32 -29.57 -37.30
N ASN A 292 34.19 -28.60 -37.53
CA ASN A 292 35.26 -28.72 -38.53
C ASN A 292 36.45 -29.57 -38.04
N ASN A 293 36.63 -29.74 -36.73
CA ASN A 293 37.68 -30.58 -36.15
C ASN A 293 37.25 -32.04 -35.91
N THR A 294 35.99 -32.39 -36.15
CA THR A 294 35.43 -33.75 -36.00
C THR A 294 35.18 -34.45 -37.35
N SER A 295 35.65 -33.86 -38.45
CA SER A 295 35.60 -34.42 -39.81
C SER A 295 37.01 -34.68 -40.37
N ILE A 296 37.78 -35.52 -39.68
CA ILE A 296 38.96 -36.22 -40.22
C ILE A 296 38.88 -37.68 -39.79
#